data_AF-A0A9E0MJ52-F1
#
_entry.id   AF-A0A9E0MJ52-F1
#
_cell.length_a   1.000
_cell.length_b   1.000
_cell.length_c   1.000
_cell.angle_alpha   90.00
_cell.angle_beta   90.00
_cell.angle_gamma   90.00
#
_symmetry.space_group_name_H-M   'P 1'
#
loop_
_entity.id
_entity.type
_entity.pdbx_description
1 polymer ?
#
loop_
_entity_poly.entity_id
_entity_poly.type
_entity_poly.pdbx_seq_one_letter_code
_entity_poly.pdbx_strand_id
1 'polypeptide(L)'
;MSLASDAAPVGAPATRPSTPDRSTNPFLVYVGRIREFDRTDWQVYIVWIGMMLGLVFSTAGFLAFGHAHGVRFPVEAWLVPIGAAIFSVAIAIDTIGHRTIYKEALKGGEALIHQITIVNGVASCVLLVLAYAHRGAVIPAMVTTGLSFMFSVFDEGFHWKRYTSSQADPVEMWSHVGIFLGHGIMMVGWWWFWALGYPGVAATLGAL
;
A
#
# COMPACT_ATOMS: atom_id res chain seq x y z
N MET A 1 -13.68 34.51 65.22
CA MET A 1 -13.35 34.39 63.78
C MET A 1 -12.17 33.43 63.70
N SER A 2 -12.46 32.15 63.44
CA SER A 2 -11.50 31.04 63.49
C SER A 2 -11.30 30.51 62.08
N LEU A 3 -10.09 30.59 61.55
CA LEU A 3 -9.72 30.05 60.24
C LEU A 3 -9.26 28.61 60.43
N ALA A 4 -10.15 27.65 60.17
CA ALA A 4 -9.77 26.24 60.06
C ALA A 4 -9.21 25.98 58.65
N SER A 5 -7.98 25.45 58.63
CA SER A 5 -7.23 25.05 57.45
C SER A 5 -7.57 23.58 57.12
N ASP A 6 -8.44 23.35 56.15
CA ASP A 6 -8.69 22.03 55.59
C ASP A 6 -7.61 21.69 54.54
N ALA A 7 -6.55 21.01 54.97
CA ALA A 7 -5.59 20.38 54.07
C ALA A 7 -6.11 18.98 53.67
N ALA A 8 -6.41 18.79 52.39
CA ALA A 8 -6.81 17.50 51.83
C ALA A 8 -5.66 16.47 51.91
N PRO A 9 -5.96 15.17 52.14
CA PRO A 9 -4.94 14.14 52.20
C PRO A 9 -4.30 13.90 50.82
N VAL A 10 -2.97 13.84 50.84
CA VAL A 10 -2.10 13.51 49.70
C VAL A 10 -2.52 12.16 49.12
N GLY A 11 -2.91 12.16 47.85
CA GLY A 11 -3.38 10.98 47.11
C GLY A 11 -2.35 9.86 47.07
N ALA A 12 -2.85 8.63 47.16
CA ALA A 12 -2.07 7.40 47.04
C ALA A 12 -1.26 7.40 45.72
N PRO A 13 -0.02 6.86 45.73
CA PRO A 13 0.80 6.79 44.52
C PRO A 13 0.07 5.97 43.44
N ALA A 14 -0.11 6.59 42.27
CA ALA A 14 -0.65 5.92 41.10
C ALA A 14 0.17 4.66 40.80
N THR A 15 -0.49 3.51 40.81
CA THR A 15 0.07 2.23 40.37
C THR A 15 0.67 2.40 38.98
N ARG A 16 1.99 2.19 38.84
CA ARG A 16 2.66 2.18 37.54
C ARG A 16 1.91 1.21 36.61
N PRO A 17 1.59 1.60 35.36
CA PRO A 17 1.06 0.66 34.39
C PRO A 17 2.02 -0.52 34.25
N SER A 18 1.48 -1.73 34.33
CA SER A 18 2.20 -2.98 34.15
C SER A 18 3.00 -2.93 32.86
N THR A 19 4.27 -3.32 32.94
CA THR A 19 5.17 -3.44 31.80
C THR A 19 4.51 -4.33 30.73
N PRO A 20 4.43 -3.91 29.45
CA PRO A 20 3.83 -4.75 28.42
C PRO A 20 4.53 -6.10 28.38
N ASP A 21 3.74 -7.18 28.29
CA ASP A 21 4.24 -8.55 28.19
C ASP A 21 5.15 -8.68 26.95
N ARG A 22 6.45 -8.92 27.20
CA ARG A 22 7.49 -9.09 26.17
C ARG A 22 7.30 -10.33 25.29
N SER A 23 6.31 -11.18 25.58
CA SER A 23 6.06 -12.43 24.84
C SER A 23 5.26 -12.25 23.54
N THR A 24 4.57 -11.13 23.36
CA THR A 24 3.66 -10.93 22.22
C THR A 24 4.40 -10.32 21.02
N ASN A 25 4.45 -11.04 19.90
CA ASN A 25 5.03 -10.54 18.65
C ASN A 25 4.20 -9.34 18.14
N PRO A 26 4.79 -8.13 18.00
CA PRO A 26 4.06 -6.91 17.62
C PRO A 26 3.37 -7.04 16.26
N PHE A 27 3.98 -7.76 15.32
CA PHE A 27 3.38 -8.05 14.01
C PHE A 27 2.10 -8.88 14.15
N LEU A 28 2.09 -9.91 15.00
CA LEU A 28 0.90 -10.74 15.20
C LEU A 28 -0.21 -9.98 15.92
N VAL A 29 0.15 -9.09 16.85
CA VAL A 29 -0.82 -8.19 17.49
C VAL A 29 -1.43 -7.26 16.44
N TYR A 30 -0.61 -6.60 15.63
CA TYR A 30 -1.04 -5.68 14.58
C TYR A 30 -1.97 -6.34 13.57
N VAL A 31 -1.55 -7.46 12.96
CA VAL A 31 -2.37 -8.22 12.00
C VAL A 31 -3.62 -8.79 12.67
N GLY A 32 -3.53 -9.20 13.94
CA GLY A 32 -4.65 -9.70 14.72
C GLY A 32 -5.81 -8.71 14.88
N ARG A 33 -5.54 -7.40 14.75
CA ARG A 33 -6.56 -6.34 14.77
C ARG A 33 -7.54 -6.40 13.60
N ILE A 34 -7.27 -7.19 12.54
CA ILE A 34 -8.26 -7.43 11.48
C ILE A 34 -9.60 -7.97 12.04
N ARG A 35 -9.59 -8.59 13.23
CA ARG A 35 -10.80 -9.04 13.94
C ARG A 35 -11.67 -7.89 14.46
N GLU A 36 -11.12 -6.67 14.55
CA GLU A 36 -11.83 -5.46 14.97
C GLU A 36 -12.62 -4.81 13.81
N PHE A 37 -12.47 -5.31 12.58
CA PHE A 37 -13.15 -4.76 11.41
C PHE A 37 -14.67 -4.86 11.52
N ASP A 38 -15.34 -3.73 11.28
CA ASP A 38 -16.77 -3.72 11.01
C ASP A 38 -17.08 -4.11 9.55
N ARG A 39 -18.37 -4.12 9.19
CA ARG A 39 -18.82 -4.46 7.84
C ARG A 39 -18.24 -3.53 6.78
N THR A 40 -18.12 -2.24 7.07
CA THR A 40 -17.59 -1.24 6.14
C THR A 40 -16.08 -1.40 5.99
N ASP A 41 -15.36 -1.70 7.08
CA ASP A 41 -13.94 -2.04 7.07
C ASP A 41 -13.67 -3.25 6.16
N TRP A 42 -14.45 -4.32 6.32
CA TRP A 42 -14.36 -5.50 5.46
C TRP A 42 -14.64 -5.22 3.98
N GLN A 43 -15.67 -4.42 3.68
CA GLN A 43 -15.98 -4.04 2.29
C GLN A 43 -14.80 -3.31 1.65
N VAL A 44 -14.28 -2.29 2.34
CA VAL A 44 -13.14 -1.50 1.88
C VAL A 44 -11.93 -2.40 1.68
N TYR A 45 -11.61 -3.25 2.66
CA TYR A 45 -10.49 -4.18 2.58
C TYR A 45 -10.60 -5.15 1.40
N ILE A 46 -11.73 -5.83 1.25
CA ILE A 46 -11.94 -6.80 0.16
C ILE A 46 -11.86 -6.12 -1.20
N VAL A 47 -12.46 -4.94 -1.36
CA VAL A 47 -12.42 -4.21 -2.64
C VAL A 47 -10.99 -3.80 -2.99
N TRP A 48 -10.25 -3.20 -2.06
CA TRP A 48 -8.90 -2.72 -2.33
C TRP A 48 -7.90 -3.87 -2.53
N ILE A 49 -7.87 -4.82 -1.59
CA ILE A 49 -6.94 -5.96 -1.69
C ILE A 49 -7.33 -6.86 -2.87
N GLY A 50 -8.62 -7.04 -3.12
CA GLY A 50 -9.11 -7.76 -4.29
C GLY A 50 -8.68 -7.11 -5.60
N MET A 51 -8.73 -5.78 -5.70
CA MET A 51 -8.23 -5.07 -6.88
C MET A 51 -6.73 -5.26 -7.07
N MET A 52 -5.94 -5.18 -5.99
CA MET A 52 -4.48 -5.38 -6.03
C MET A 52 -4.12 -6.82 -6.43
N LEU A 53 -4.80 -7.81 -5.85
CA LEU A 53 -4.67 -9.21 -6.26
C LEU A 53 -5.11 -9.42 -7.71
N GLY A 54 -6.14 -8.71 -8.18
CA GLY A 54 -6.54 -8.69 -9.57
C GLY A 54 -5.41 -8.24 -10.49
N LEU A 55 -4.66 -7.19 -10.12
CA LEU A 55 -3.47 -6.76 -10.85
C LEU A 55 -2.38 -7.84 -10.84
N VAL A 56 -2.09 -8.47 -9.70
CA VAL A 56 -1.11 -9.56 -9.61
C VAL A 56 -1.49 -10.72 -10.51
N PHE A 57 -2.72 -11.23 -10.39
CA PHE A 57 -3.15 -12.41 -11.12
C PHE A 57 -3.35 -12.14 -12.61
N SER A 58 -3.81 -10.95 -13.00
CA SER A 58 -3.93 -10.60 -14.42
C SER A 58 -2.56 -10.49 -15.09
N THR A 59 -1.59 -9.81 -14.47
CA THR A 59 -0.24 -9.66 -15.04
C THR A 59 0.55 -10.96 -14.99
N ALA A 60 0.56 -11.67 -13.86
CA ALA A 60 1.23 -12.97 -13.73
C ALA A 60 0.57 -14.02 -14.62
N GLY A 61 -0.77 -14.07 -14.64
CA GLY A 61 -1.54 -15.01 -15.43
C GLY A 61 -1.33 -14.81 -16.93
N PHE A 62 -1.30 -13.57 -17.40
CA PHE A 62 -1.00 -13.27 -18.80
C PHE A 62 0.40 -13.76 -19.21
N LEU A 63 1.43 -13.45 -18.40
CA LEU A 63 2.79 -13.90 -18.68
C LEU A 63 2.95 -15.42 -18.58
N ALA A 64 2.36 -16.04 -17.56
CA ALA A 64 2.38 -17.49 -17.38
C ALA A 64 1.66 -18.22 -18.52
N PHE A 65 0.52 -17.70 -18.96
CA PHE A 65 -0.21 -18.25 -20.09
C PHE A 65 0.62 -18.17 -21.38
N GLY A 66 1.19 -17.01 -21.70
CA GLY A 66 2.07 -16.87 -22.86
C GLY A 66 3.28 -17.81 -22.77
N HIS A 67 3.91 -17.88 -21.59
CA HIS A 67 5.06 -18.75 -21.37
C HIS A 67 4.71 -20.23 -21.59
N ALA A 68 3.55 -20.68 -21.10
CA ALA A 68 3.05 -22.03 -21.32
C ALA A 68 2.80 -22.36 -22.80
N HIS A 69 2.57 -21.33 -23.64
CA HIS A 69 2.40 -21.45 -25.09
C HIS A 69 3.68 -21.13 -25.87
N GLY A 70 4.85 -21.15 -25.22
CA GLY A 70 6.15 -20.98 -25.86
C GLY A 70 6.57 -19.54 -26.13
N VAL A 71 5.79 -18.54 -25.66
CA VAL A 71 6.18 -17.13 -25.74
C VAL A 71 7.36 -16.88 -24.81
N ARG A 72 8.40 -16.21 -25.33
CA ARG A 72 9.56 -15.80 -24.55
C ARG A 72 9.41 -14.34 -24.14
N PHE A 73 9.35 -14.11 -22.85
CA PHE A 73 9.37 -12.78 -22.28
C PHE A 73 10.77 -12.42 -21.78
N PRO A 74 11.15 -11.14 -21.85
CA PRO A 74 12.30 -10.65 -21.10
C PRO A 74 12.06 -10.84 -19.60
N VAL A 75 13.12 -11.06 -18.81
CA VAL A 75 13.00 -11.33 -17.37
C VAL A 75 12.33 -10.17 -16.65
N GLU A 76 12.53 -8.95 -17.14
CA GLU A 76 12.00 -7.70 -16.62
C GLU A 76 10.46 -7.64 -16.68
N ALA A 77 9.82 -8.36 -17.60
CA ALA A 77 8.36 -8.45 -17.64
C ALA A 77 7.80 -9.07 -16.35
N TRP A 78 8.51 -10.01 -15.74
CA TRP A 78 8.12 -10.66 -14.49
C TRP A 78 8.25 -9.76 -13.27
N LEU A 79 9.00 -8.66 -13.36
CA LEU A 79 9.06 -7.67 -12.27
C LEU A 79 7.71 -6.98 -12.06
N VAL A 80 6.85 -6.92 -13.08
CA VAL A 80 5.50 -6.35 -12.96
C VAL A 80 4.66 -7.12 -11.92
N PRO A 81 4.37 -8.42 -12.10
CA PRO A 81 3.61 -9.17 -11.09
C PRO A 81 4.35 -9.33 -9.76
N ILE A 82 5.69 -9.41 -9.75
CA ILE A 82 6.47 -9.52 -8.51
C ILE A 82 6.33 -8.24 -7.68
N GLY A 83 6.55 -7.07 -8.29
CA GLY A 83 6.37 -5.78 -7.63
C GLY A 83 4.93 -5.59 -7.16
N ALA A 84 3.95 -5.96 -8.00
CA ALA A 84 2.54 -5.92 -7.64
C ALA A 84 2.22 -6.82 -6.44
N ALA A 85 2.83 -8.01 -6.33
CA ALA A 85 2.65 -8.90 -5.19
C ALA A 85 3.23 -8.33 -3.89
N ILE A 86 4.46 -7.78 -3.94
CA ILE A 86 5.08 -7.10 -2.80
C ILE A 86 4.19 -5.94 -2.34
N PHE A 87 3.75 -5.11 -3.29
CA PHE A 87 2.84 -3.99 -3.05
C PHE A 87 1.53 -4.44 -2.41
N SER A 88 0.91 -5.49 -2.95
CA SER A 88 -0.38 -6.03 -2.48
C SER A 88 -0.30 -6.51 -1.03
N VAL A 89 0.76 -7.24 -0.67
CA VAL A 89 0.96 -7.73 0.70
C VAL A 89 1.18 -6.57 1.65
N ALA A 90 1.99 -5.59 1.23
CA ALA A 90 2.29 -4.42 2.05
C ALA A 90 1.06 -3.56 2.30
N ILE A 91 0.26 -3.26 1.26
CA ILE A 91 -1.03 -2.55 1.40
C ILE A 91 -2.02 -3.35 2.26
N ALA A 92 -2.06 -4.68 2.13
CA ALA A 92 -2.95 -5.51 2.94
C ALA A 92 -2.64 -5.36 4.44
N ILE A 93 -1.37 -5.34 4.81
CA ILE A 93 -0.95 -5.11 6.19
C ILE A 93 -1.29 -3.67 6.61
N ASP A 94 -0.86 -2.66 5.84
CA ASP A 94 -1.10 -1.24 6.13
C ASP A 94 -2.59 -0.91 6.35
N THR A 95 -3.45 -1.46 5.50
CA THR A 95 -4.90 -1.24 5.57
C THR A 95 -5.47 -1.69 6.92
N ILE A 96 -4.88 -2.69 7.59
CA ILE A 96 -5.33 -3.10 8.93
C ILE A 96 -5.18 -1.93 9.92
N GLY A 97 -4.04 -1.25 9.93
CA GLY A 97 -3.82 -0.08 10.79
C GLY A 97 -4.76 1.08 10.46
N HIS A 98 -4.93 1.38 9.17
CA HIS A 98 -5.85 2.43 8.71
C HIS A 98 -7.30 2.20 9.11
N ARG A 99 -7.72 0.93 9.17
CA ARG A 99 -9.07 0.53 9.56
C ARG A 99 -9.21 0.19 11.03
N THR A 100 -8.19 0.39 11.87
CA THR A 100 -8.28 0.11 13.31
C THR A 100 -7.66 1.22 14.16
N ILE A 101 -6.35 1.42 14.06
CA ILE A 101 -5.57 2.32 14.92
C ILE A 101 -5.67 3.78 14.46
N TYR A 102 -5.67 4.04 13.15
CA TYR A 102 -5.41 5.38 12.61
C TYR A 102 -6.63 6.09 12.02
N LYS A 103 -7.85 5.58 12.27
CA LYS A 103 -9.10 6.13 11.69
C LYS A 103 -9.24 7.65 11.87
N GLU A 104 -8.91 8.18 13.06
CA GLU A 104 -9.02 9.61 13.35
C GLU A 104 -7.87 10.43 12.77
N ALA A 105 -6.64 9.89 12.75
CA ALA A 105 -5.49 10.56 12.16
C ALA A 105 -5.68 10.79 10.65
N LEU A 106 -6.28 9.81 9.96
CA LEU A 106 -6.54 9.85 8.52
C LEU A 106 -7.50 10.98 8.08
N LYS A 107 -8.35 11.47 8.99
CA LYS A 107 -9.26 12.61 8.71
C LYS A 107 -8.50 13.92 8.48
N GLY A 108 -7.21 13.98 8.83
CA GLY A 108 -6.34 15.15 8.67
C GLY A 108 -5.85 15.43 7.23
N GLY A 109 -6.43 14.79 6.21
CA GLY A 109 -6.10 15.00 4.79
C GLY A 109 -5.28 13.88 4.15
N GLU A 110 -4.69 13.00 4.97
CA GLU A 110 -3.95 11.80 4.53
C GLU A 110 -4.82 10.89 3.65
N ALA A 111 -6.10 10.71 4.01
CA ALA A 111 -7.05 9.94 3.18
C ALA A 111 -7.23 10.50 1.76
N LEU A 112 -7.16 11.82 1.55
CA LEU A 112 -7.26 12.43 0.22
C LEU A 112 -5.98 12.15 -0.59
N ILE A 113 -4.81 12.24 0.05
CA ILE A 113 -3.52 11.96 -0.58
C ILE A 113 -3.45 10.50 -1.02
N HIS A 114 -3.90 9.56 -0.18
CA HIS A 114 -4.04 8.15 -0.55
C HIS A 114 -4.92 7.98 -1.79
N GLN A 115 -6.11 8.58 -1.82
CA GLN A 115 -7.02 8.46 -2.96
C GLN A 115 -6.40 9.01 -4.26
N ILE A 116 -5.74 10.16 -4.19
CA ILE A 116 -5.05 10.75 -5.35
C ILE A 116 -3.91 9.83 -5.83
N THR A 117 -3.13 9.28 -4.91
CA THR A 117 -2.04 8.34 -5.22
C THR A 117 -2.58 7.10 -5.95
N ILE A 118 -3.66 6.51 -5.42
CA ILE A 118 -4.29 5.32 -6.00
C ILE A 118 -4.83 5.61 -7.40
N VAL A 119 -5.56 6.72 -7.57
CA VAL A 119 -6.12 7.09 -8.89
C VAL A 119 -5.00 7.27 -9.91
N ASN A 120 -3.91 7.95 -9.55
CA ASN A 120 -2.75 8.11 -10.42
C ASN A 120 -2.07 6.76 -10.74
N GLY A 121 -1.89 5.89 -9.74
CA GLY A 121 -1.31 4.57 -9.91
C GLY A 121 -2.14 3.70 -10.87
N VAL A 122 -3.46 3.59 -10.64
CA VAL A 122 -4.37 2.82 -11.50
C VAL A 122 -4.42 3.41 -12.91
N ALA A 123 -4.58 4.73 -13.03
CA ALA A 123 -4.60 5.41 -14.33
C ALA A 123 -3.31 5.15 -15.12
N SER A 124 -2.15 5.19 -14.46
CA SER A 124 -0.87 4.92 -15.11
C SER A 124 -0.78 3.51 -15.70
N CYS A 125 -1.26 2.49 -14.98
CA CYS A 125 -1.30 1.11 -15.44
C CYS A 125 -2.22 0.96 -16.67
N VAL A 126 -3.45 1.51 -16.58
CA VAL A 126 -4.42 1.46 -17.69
C VAL A 126 -3.89 2.18 -18.93
N LEU A 127 -3.26 3.35 -18.76
CA LEU A 127 -2.70 4.12 -19.86
C LEU A 127 -1.46 3.45 -20.46
N LEU A 128 -0.64 2.75 -19.67
CA LEU A 128 0.47 1.94 -20.17
C LEU A 128 -0.01 0.75 -21.01
N VAL A 129 -1.12 0.12 -20.64
CA VAL A 129 -1.77 -0.90 -21.47
C VAL A 129 -2.29 -0.27 -22.76
N LEU A 130 -2.99 0.87 -22.67
CA LEU A 130 -3.50 1.59 -23.84
C LEU A 130 -2.37 2.03 -24.79
N ALA A 131 -1.20 2.36 -24.25
CA ALA A 131 -0.02 2.76 -25.01
C ALA A 131 0.54 1.67 -25.92
N TYR A 132 0.12 0.40 -25.73
CA TYR A 132 0.40 -0.67 -26.68
C TYR A 132 -0.25 -0.43 -28.05
N ALA A 133 -1.53 -0.02 -28.06
CA ALA A 133 -2.28 0.27 -29.28
C ALA A 133 -2.17 1.75 -29.72
N HIS A 134 -2.06 2.66 -28.76
CA HIS A 134 -2.07 4.10 -28.99
C HIS A 134 -0.87 4.77 -28.32
N ARG A 135 0.25 4.88 -29.06
CA ARG A 135 1.53 5.41 -28.52
C ARG A 135 1.38 6.76 -27.78
N GLY A 136 0.44 7.61 -28.17
CA GLY A 136 0.17 8.89 -27.49
C GLY A 136 -0.24 8.77 -26.03
N ALA A 137 -0.82 7.64 -25.61
CA ALA A 137 -1.18 7.38 -24.22
C ALA A 137 0.03 7.29 -23.27
N VAL A 138 1.25 7.16 -23.81
CA VAL A 138 2.48 7.17 -23.00
C VAL A 138 2.66 8.46 -22.21
N ILE A 139 2.27 9.61 -22.77
CA ILE A 139 2.47 10.92 -22.12
C ILE A 139 1.64 11.00 -20.83
N PRO A 140 0.30 10.82 -20.85
CA PRO A 140 -0.48 10.82 -19.62
C PRO A 140 -0.12 9.65 -18.70
N ALA A 141 0.34 8.50 -19.22
CA ALA A 141 0.84 7.40 -18.39
C ALA A 141 2.07 7.81 -17.57
N MET A 142 2.99 8.55 -18.18
CA MET A 142 4.22 9.04 -17.53
C MET A 142 3.89 10.08 -16.47
N VAL A 143 2.99 11.02 -16.78
CA VAL A 143 2.54 12.04 -15.83
C VAL A 143 1.87 11.40 -14.62
N THR A 144 0.93 10.47 -14.84
CA THR A 144 0.24 9.77 -13.75
C THR A 144 1.18 8.88 -12.93
N THR A 145 2.17 8.23 -13.56
CA THR A 145 3.25 7.53 -12.83
C THR A 145 4.04 8.50 -11.95
N GLY A 146 4.48 9.64 -12.50
CA GLY A 146 5.24 10.62 -11.72
C GLY A 146 4.45 11.19 -10.55
N LEU A 147 3.16 11.48 -10.76
CA LEU A 147 2.26 11.94 -9.71
C LEU A 147 2.04 10.87 -8.64
N SER A 148 1.89 9.59 -8.99
CA SER A 148 1.71 8.54 -7.99
C SER A 148 2.94 8.43 -7.07
N PHE A 149 4.16 8.53 -7.59
CA PHE A 149 5.37 8.58 -6.76
C PHE A 149 5.44 9.85 -5.91
N MET A 150 5.15 11.01 -6.49
CA MET A 150 5.19 12.29 -5.76
C MET A 150 4.22 12.29 -4.57
N PHE A 151 2.96 11.87 -4.80
CA PHE A 151 1.99 11.79 -3.71
C PHE A 151 2.32 10.68 -2.70
N SER A 152 2.96 9.58 -3.11
CA SER A 152 3.49 8.58 -2.16
C SER A 152 4.56 9.16 -1.24
N VAL A 153 5.40 10.09 -1.72
CA VAL A 153 6.39 10.78 -0.88
C VAL A 153 5.73 11.76 0.08
N PHE A 154 4.69 12.48 -0.36
CA PHE A 154 3.92 13.35 0.52
C PHE A 154 3.23 12.55 1.62
N ASP A 155 2.63 11.43 1.25
CA ASP A 155 2.01 10.48 2.15
C ASP A 155 3.00 10.02 3.22
N GLU A 156 4.17 9.53 2.81
CA GLU A 156 5.26 9.14 3.72
C GLU A 156 5.65 10.26 4.70
N GLY A 157 5.57 11.52 4.27
CA GLY A 157 5.77 12.67 5.16
C GLY A 157 4.75 12.75 6.31
N PHE A 158 3.49 12.39 6.08
CA PHE A 158 2.47 12.27 7.13
C PHE A 158 2.77 11.10 8.07
N HIS A 159 3.15 9.94 7.53
CA HIS A 159 3.55 8.78 8.34
C HIS A 159 4.77 9.09 9.20
N TRP A 160 5.80 9.73 8.65
CA TRP A 160 6.98 10.13 9.41
C TRP A 160 6.65 11.14 10.52
N LYS A 161 5.78 12.11 10.24
CA LYS A 161 5.29 13.04 11.25
C LYS A 161 4.56 12.30 12.37
N ARG A 162 3.71 11.32 12.04
CA ARG A 162 3.00 10.49 13.03
C ARG A 162 3.97 9.62 13.84
N TYR A 163 4.94 9.01 13.18
CA TYR A 163 5.98 8.20 13.81
C TYR A 163 6.77 9.01 14.86
N THR A 164 7.23 10.21 14.47
CA THR A 164 8.04 11.07 15.34
C THR A 164 7.25 11.78 16.43
N SER A 165 5.96 12.09 16.22
CA SER A 165 5.14 12.83 17.19
C SER A 165 4.26 11.95 18.08
N SER A 166 3.90 10.75 17.64
CA SER A 166 2.78 9.98 18.22
C SER A 166 3.03 8.46 18.32
N GLN A 167 4.28 7.99 18.14
CA GLN A 167 4.67 6.58 18.19
C GLN A 167 3.89 5.66 17.23
N ALA A 168 3.95 5.96 15.92
CA ALA A 168 3.42 5.03 14.90
C ALA A 168 4.06 3.63 15.03
N ASP A 169 3.28 2.60 14.73
CA ASP A 169 3.70 1.21 14.85
C ASP A 169 4.82 0.88 13.84
N PRO A 170 5.96 0.28 14.26
CA PRO A 170 6.99 -0.17 13.34
C PRO A 170 6.49 -1.05 12.19
N VAL A 171 5.41 -1.82 12.40
CA VAL A 171 4.80 -2.67 11.36
C VAL A 171 4.27 -1.83 10.20
N GLU A 172 3.62 -0.71 10.50
CA GLU A 172 3.12 0.23 9.49
C GLU A 172 4.27 0.86 8.70
N MET A 173 5.36 1.25 9.38
CA MET A 173 6.52 1.81 8.68
C MET A 173 7.16 0.82 7.72
N TRP A 174 7.25 -0.46 8.09
CA TRP A 174 7.76 -1.50 7.21
C TRP A 174 6.81 -1.84 6.06
N SER A 175 5.48 -1.76 6.26
CA SER A 175 4.55 -1.86 5.13
C SER A 175 4.74 -0.72 4.15
N HIS A 176 4.97 0.51 4.61
CA HIS A 176 5.26 1.65 3.72
C HIS A 176 6.52 1.45 2.86
N VAL A 177 7.59 0.92 3.45
CA VAL A 177 8.79 0.52 2.69
C VAL A 177 8.43 -0.53 1.62
N GLY A 178 7.62 -1.52 1.97
CA GLY A 178 7.13 -2.54 1.04
C GLY A 178 6.27 -1.97 -0.08
N ILE A 179 5.39 -1.01 0.23
CA ILE A 179 4.55 -0.28 -0.73
C ILE A 179 5.45 0.47 -1.71
N PHE A 180 6.41 1.25 -1.23
CA PHE A 180 7.30 2.03 -2.09
C PHE A 180 8.17 1.12 -2.98
N LEU A 181 8.74 0.06 -2.40
CA LEU A 181 9.57 -0.91 -3.12
C LEU A 181 8.76 -1.67 -4.18
N GLY A 182 7.60 -2.20 -3.81
CA GLY A 182 6.73 -2.95 -4.72
C GLY A 182 6.23 -2.10 -5.88
N HIS A 183 5.77 -0.88 -5.59
CA HIS A 183 5.34 0.09 -6.61
C HIS A 183 6.51 0.48 -7.53
N GLY A 184 7.69 0.73 -6.97
CA GLY A 184 8.93 1.00 -7.70
C GLY A 184 9.29 -0.12 -8.68
N ILE A 185 9.43 -1.34 -8.19
CA ILE A 185 9.78 -2.52 -9.00
C ILE A 185 8.74 -2.73 -10.11
N MET A 186 7.45 -2.66 -9.76
CA MET A 186 6.36 -2.85 -10.71
C MET A 186 6.41 -1.81 -11.82
N MET A 187 6.46 -0.51 -11.47
CA MET A 187 6.40 0.56 -12.46
C MET A 187 7.65 0.61 -13.32
N VAL A 188 8.85 0.48 -12.74
CA VAL A 188 10.09 0.45 -13.51
C VAL A 188 10.13 -0.76 -14.44
N GLY A 189 9.75 -1.94 -13.94
CA GLY A 189 9.63 -3.15 -14.76
C GLY A 189 8.65 -2.98 -15.92
N TRP A 190 7.49 -2.37 -15.67
CA TRP A 190 6.47 -2.14 -16.69
C TRP A 190 6.94 -1.12 -17.74
N TRP A 191 7.52 0.00 -17.31
CA TRP A 191 8.08 1.02 -18.20
C TRP A 191 9.20 0.46 -19.07
N TRP A 192 10.07 -0.37 -18.50
CA TRP A 192 11.11 -1.06 -19.26
C TRP A 192 10.51 -2.05 -20.27
N PHE A 193 9.53 -2.84 -19.85
CA PHE A 193 8.82 -3.77 -20.73
C PHE A 193 8.11 -3.04 -21.90
N TRP A 194 7.51 -1.88 -21.64
CA TRP A 194 6.97 -1.01 -22.68
C TRP A 194 8.05 -0.46 -23.62
N ALA A 195 9.18 0.00 -23.07
CA ALA A 195 10.29 0.55 -23.86
C ALA A 195 10.90 -0.48 -24.81
N LEU A 196 10.88 -1.76 -24.44
CA LEU A 196 11.25 -2.89 -25.29
C LEU A 196 10.20 -3.21 -26.38
N GLY A 197 9.08 -2.50 -26.41
CA GLY A 197 7.99 -2.71 -27.36
C GLY A 197 7.00 -3.80 -26.96
N TYR A 198 6.89 -4.12 -25.66
CA TYR A 198 6.03 -5.19 -25.14
C TYR A 198 6.23 -6.55 -25.83
N PRO A 199 7.48 -7.07 -25.91
CA PRO A 199 7.76 -8.33 -26.56
C PRO A 199 6.93 -9.47 -25.96
N GLY A 200 6.32 -10.28 -26.84
CA GLY A 200 5.49 -11.42 -26.45
C GLY A 200 4.01 -11.10 -26.22
N VAL A 201 3.59 -9.82 -26.08
CA VAL A 201 2.17 -9.48 -25.89
C VAL A 201 1.31 -9.92 -27.08
N ALA A 202 1.71 -9.57 -28.31
CA ALA A 202 0.96 -9.94 -29.51
C ALA A 202 0.84 -11.47 -29.68
N ALA A 203 1.93 -12.19 -29.41
CA ALA A 203 1.97 -13.65 -29.49
C ALA A 203 1.08 -14.31 -28.43
N THR A 204 1.06 -13.75 -27.22
CA THR A 204 0.21 -14.24 -26.12
C THR A 204 -1.27 -14.00 -26.42
N LEU A 205 -1.61 -12.82 -26.94
CA LEU A 205 -2.98 -12.51 -27.37
C LEU A 205 -3.45 -13.42 -28.52
N GLY A 206 -2.55 -13.81 -29.43
CA GLY A 206 -2.87 -14.76 -30.50
C GLY A 206 -3.04 -16.21 -30.04
N ALA A 207 -2.67 -16.53 -28.80
CA ALA A 207 -2.84 -17.86 -28.20
C ALA A 207 -4.10 -17.95 -27.30
N LEU A 208 -4.74 -16.81 -27.00
CA LEU A 208 -6.02 -16.73 -26.28
C LEU A 208 -7.20 -16.96 -27.23
#